data_AF-A0A7C6SVU6-F1
#
_entry.id   AF-A0A7C6SVU6-F1
#
_cell.length_a   1.000
_cell.length_b   1.000
_cell.length_c   1.000
_cell.angle_alpha   90.00
_cell.angle_beta   90.00
_cell.angle_gamma   90.00
#
_symmetry.space_group_name_H-M   'P 1'
#
loop_
_entity.id
_entity.type
_entity.pdbx_description
1 polymer ?
#
loop_
_entity_poly.entity_id
_entity_poly.type
_entity_poly.pdbx_seq_one_letter_code
_entity_poly.pdbx_strand_id
1 'polypeptide(L)'
;MSNEIRSLLQEKLDKIKCFYKCTQDITRAIEEEDSEKLLELLKNRQEIIKEIEIVDNNLHSLFNGDFHVFLKKILQCNGEIKKVYNNILKFLNKIQEMDEKNLVRIKELFTKINEDISHLKQTGNALKGYGFIGKASYDGAFIDTKK
;
A
#
# COMPACT_ATOMS: atom_id res chain seq x y z
N MET A 1 28.49 -9.69 -19.61
CA MET A 1 28.78 -8.93 -18.37
C MET A 1 28.38 -7.45 -18.40
N SER A 2 29.15 -6.46 -18.91
CA SER A 2 28.72 -5.04 -18.80
C SER A 2 27.41 -4.72 -19.54
N ASN A 3 27.20 -5.26 -20.74
CA ASN A 3 25.94 -5.08 -21.49
C ASN A 3 24.76 -5.80 -20.84
N GLU A 4 25.03 -6.93 -20.20
CA GLU A 4 24.05 -7.77 -19.52
C GLU A 4 23.58 -7.12 -18.21
N ILE A 5 24.51 -6.56 -17.42
CA ILE A 5 24.20 -5.71 -16.26
C ILE A 5 23.35 -4.52 -16.69
N ARG A 6 23.70 -3.86 -17.80
CA ARG A 6 22.92 -2.73 -18.33
C ARG A 6 21.49 -3.18 -18.69
N SER A 7 21.35 -4.32 -19.36
CA SER A 7 20.05 -4.86 -19.76
C SER A 7 19.17 -5.16 -18.56
N LEU A 8 19.70 -5.88 -17.57
CA LEU A 8 18.95 -6.22 -16.35
C LEU A 8 18.60 -5.00 -15.51
N LEU A 9 19.50 -4.01 -15.40
CA LEU A 9 19.19 -2.75 -14.73
C LEU A 9 18.12 -1.95 -15.48
N GLN A 10 18.12 -1.98 -16.81
CA GLN A 10 17.09 -1.31 -17.60
C GLN A 10 15.72 -2.00 -17.41
N GLU A 11 15.71 -3.33 -17.44
CA GLU A 11 14.52 -4.12 -17.14
C GLU A 11 13.99 -3.82 -15.73
N LYS A 12 14.86 -3.83 -14.71
CA LYS A 12 14.52 -3.46 -13.34
C LYS A 12 13.93 -2.05 -13.27
N LEU A 13 14.54 -1.08 -13.96
CA LEU A 13 14.04 0.29 -14.01
C LEU A 13 12.62 0.35 -14.57
N ASP A 14 12.33 -0.40 -15.63
CA ASP A 14 11.01 -0.40 -16.24
C ASP A 14 9.95 -1.06 -15.35
N LYS A 15 10.30 -2.14 -14.64
CA LYS A 15 9.44 -2.73 -13.60
C LYS A 15 9.20 -1.76 -12.43
N ILE A 16 10.23 -1.02 -11.99
CA ILE A 16 10.10 -0.01 -10.94
C ILE A 16 9.22 1.17 -11.38
N LYS A 17 9.24 1.56 -12.66
CA LYS A 17 8.28 2.56 -13.18
C LYS A 17 6.84 2.04 -13.12
N CYS A 18 6.60 0.77 -13.44
CA CYS A 18 5.30 0.14 -13.25
C CYS A 18 4.89 0.14 -11.77
N PHE A 19 5.82 -0.19 -10.86
CA PHE A 19 5.60 -0.15 -9.41
C PHE A 19 5.24 1.26 -8.94
N TYR A 20 5.94 2.28 -9.44
CA TYR A 20 5.65 3.69 -9.15
C TYR A 20 4.25 4.08 -9.62
N LYS A 21 3.88 3.76 -10.86
CA LYS A 21 2.54 4.04 -11.39
C LYS A 21 1.44 3.35 -10.56
N CYS A 22 1.63 2.07 -10.24
CA CYS A 22 0.71 1.34 -9.36
C CYS A 22 0.58 2.00 -7.98
N THR A 23 1.67 2.53 -7.42
CA THR A 23 1.64 3.28 -6.16
C THR A 23 0.85 4.59 -6.28
N GLN A 24 0.93 5.29 -7.43
CA GLN A 24 0.09 6.47 -7.72
C GLN A 24 -1.39 6.10 -7.83
N ASP A 25 -1.69 4.96 -8.44
CA ASP A 25 -3.05 4.46 -8.58
C ASP A 25 -3.64 4.09 -7.20
N ILE A 26 -2.82 3.51 -6.32
CA ILE A 26 -3.19 3.22 -4.93
C ILE A 26 -3.48 4.52 -4.16
N THR A 27 -2.63 5.54 -4.26
CA THR A 27 -2.89 6.83 -3.62
C THR A 27 -4.25 7.38 -4.04
N ARG A 28 -4.56 7.35 -5.34
CA ARG A 28 -5.86 7.80 -5.86
C ARG A 28 -7.03 6.97 -5.33
N ALA A 29 -6.91 5.64 -5.29
CA ALA A 29 -7.95 4.78 -4.76
C ALA A 29 -8.21 5.03 -3.25
N ILE A 30 -7.18 5.35 -2.47
CA ILE A 30 -7.32 5.75 -1.06
C ILE A 30 -8.04 7.10 -0.94
N GLU A 31 -7.69 8.07 -1.78
CA GLU A 31 -8.34 9.40 -1.81
C GLU A 31 -9.81 9.32 -2.23
N GLU A 32 -10.12 8.43 -3.18
CA GLU A 32 -11.47 8.13 -3.66
C GLU A 32 -12.27 7.24 -2.67
N GLU A 33 -11.63 6.73 -1.61
CA GLU A 33 -12.18 5.73 -0.68
C GLU A 33 -12.74 4.47 -1.39
N ASP A 34 -12.19 4.12 -2.57
CA ASP A 34 -12.60 2.99 -3.38
C ASP A 34 -11.89 1.69 -2.94
N SER A 35 -12.52 0.96 -2.03
CA SER A 35 -11.97 -0.25 -1.43
C SER A 35 -11.79 -1.41 -2.41
N GLU A 36 -12.66 -1.54 -3.42
CA GLU A 36 -12.59 -2.65 -4.38
C GLU A 36 -11.39 -2.47 -5.32
N LYS A 37 -11.27 -1.27 -5.89
CA LYS A 37 -10.12 -0.89 -6.71
C LYS A 37 -8.82 -0.93 -5.93
N LEU A 38 -8.82 -0.49 -4.67
CA LEU A 38 -7.64 -0.57 -3.80
C LEU A 38 -7.17 -2.02 -3.63
N LEU A 39 -8.09 -2.96 -3.38
CA LEU A 39 -7.75 -4.37 -3.23
C LEU A 39 -7.15 -4.97 -4.52
N GLU A 40 -7.72 -4.63 -5.68
CA GLU A 40 -7.19 -5.06 -6.98
C GLU A 40 -5.77 -4.53 -7.20
N LEU A 41 -5.55 -3.23 -6.95
CA LEU A 41 -4.26 -2.59 -7.12
C LEU A 41 -3.19 -3.18 -6.19
N LEU A 42 -3.54 -3.52 -4.94
CA LEU A 42 -2.61 -4.16 -4.01
C LEU A 42 -2.20 -5.56 -4.48
N LYS A 43 -3.11 -6.33 -5.10
CA LYS A 43 -2.75 -7.63 -5.71
C LYS A 43 -1.82 -7.44 -6.90
N ASN A 44 -2.16 -6.53 -7.80
CA ASN A 44 -1.30 -6.20 -8.96
C ASN A 44 0.09 -5.75 -8.51
N ARG A 45 0.16 -4.99 -7.42
CA ARG A 45 1.41 -4.54 -6.81
C ARG A 45 2.30 -5.69 -6.33
N GLN A 46 1.72 -6.74 -5.73
CA GLN A 46 2.47 -7.92 -5.31
C GLN A 46 3.08 -8.67 -6.50
N GLU A 47 2.36 -8.79 -7.60
CA GLU A 47 2.90 -9.43 -8.81
C GLU A 47 4.09 -8.63 -9.38
N ILE A 48 4.00 -7.29 -9.41
CA ILE A 48 5.12 -6.44 -9.83
C ILE A 48 6.35 -6.63 -8.92
N ILE A 49 6.16 -6.79 -7.61
CA ILE A 49 7.26 -7.04 -6.67
C ILE A 49 7.96 -8.36 -7.00
N LYS A 50 7.21 -9.44 -7.27
CA LYS A 50 7.79 -10.74 -7.66
C LYS A 50 8.61 -10.62 -8.94
N GLU A 51 8.13 -9.85 -9.93
CA GLU A 51 8.89 -9.60 -11.16
C GLU A 51 10.20 -8.85 -10.89
N ILE A 52 10.19 -7.87 -9.97
CA ILE A 52 11.42 -7.16 -9.56
C ILE A 52 12.40 -8.12 -8.85
N GLU A 53 11.91 -8.98 -7.96
CA GLU A 53 12.73 -9.97 -7.26
C GLU A 53 13.41 -10.95 -8.22
N ILE A 54 12.73 -11.37 -9.28
CA ILE A 54 13.33 -12.20 -10.33
C ILE A 54 14.52 -11.48 -10.98
N VAL A 55 14.34 -10.21 -11.35
CA VAL A 55 15.43 -9.41 -11.95
C VAL A 55 16.56 -9.20 -10.95
N ASP A 56 16.25 -8.99 -9.67
CA ASP A 56 17.25 -8.84 -8.62
C ASP A 56 18.06 -10.11 -8.39
N ASN A 57 17.42 -11.27 -8.37
CA ASN A 57 18.10 -12.56 -8.27
C ASN A 57 19.02 -12.80 -9.48
N ASN A 58 18.57 -12.43 -10.69
CA ASN A 58 19.38 -12.49 -11.90
C ASN A 58 20.59 -11.53 -11.83
N LEU A 59 20.40 -10.31 -11.32
CA LEU A 59 21.51 -9.38 -11.09
C LEU A 59 22.48 -9.93 -10.04
N HIS A 60 21.97 -10.49 -8.96
CA HIS A 60 22.76 -11.00 -7.83
C HIS A 60 23.63 -12.19 -8.25
N SER A 61 23.12 -13.08 -9.09
CA SER A 61 23.85 -14.25 -9.58
C SER A 61 25.08 -13.87 -10.43
N LEU A 62 25.05 -12.74 -11.15
CA LEU A 62 26.20 -12.23 -11.92
C LEU A 62 27.42 -11.87 -11.05
N PHE A 63 27.22 -11.70 -9.74
CA PHE A 63 28.27 -11.35 -8.79
C PHE A 63 28.47 -12.43 -7.72
N ASN A 64 28.00 -13.66 -7.95
CA ASN A 64 28.04 -14.75 -6.97
C ASN A 64 27.45 -14.36 -5.61
N GLY A 65 26.46 -13.46 -5.62
CA GLY A 65 25.83 -12.93 -4.43
C GLY A 65 26.60 -11.84 -3.68
N ASP A 66 27.75 -11.38 -4.19
CA ASP A 66 28.51 -10.30 -3.56
C ASP A 66 28.01 -8.92 -4.00
N PHE A 67 27.21 -8.29 -3.14
CA PHE A 67 26.68 -6.95 -3.35
C PHE A 67 27.77 -5.86 -3.40
N HIS A 68 28.87 -6.01 -2.66
CA HIS A 68 29.95 -5.02 -2.69
C HIS A 68 30.66 -5.02 -4.05
N VAL A 69 30.83 -6.19 -4.65
CA VAL A 69 31.39 -6.32 -6.00
C VAL A 69 30.46 -5.68 -7.03
N PHE A 70 29.15 -5.92 -6.93
CA PHE A 70 28.14 -5.24 -7.78
C PHE A 70 28.24 -3.72 -7.67
N LEU A 71 28.25 -3.18 -6.46
CA LEU A 71 28.22 -1.74 -6.24
C LEU A 71 29.52 -1.08 -6.71
N LYS A 72 30.66 -1.71 -6.44
CA LYS A 72 31.95 -1.31 -6.99
C LYS A 72 31.93 -1.30 -8.51
N LYS A 73 31.30 -2.32 -9.14
CA LYS A 73 31.16 -2.38 -10.59
C LYS A 73 30.31 -1.24 -11.14
N ILE A 74 29.18 -0.89 -10.50
CA ILE A 74 28.36 0.26 -10.90
C ILE A 74 29.16 1.57 -10.79
N LEU A 75 29.95 1.74 -9.72
CA LEU A 75 30.79 2.93 -9.54
C LEU A 75 31.92 3.05 -10.56
N GLN A 76 32.40 1.91 -11.08
CA GLN A 76 33.48 1.83 -12.08
C GLN A 76 32.97 1.76 -13.54
N CYS A 77 31.69 1.50 -13.76
CA CYS A 77 31.09 1.38 -15.08
C CYS A 77 30.83 2.74 -15.74
N ASN A 78 30.53 2.70 -17.04
CA ASN A 78 30.26 3.89 -17.85
C ASN A 78 29.11 4.75 -17.28
N GLY A 79 29.02 6.01 -17.74
CA GLY A 79 27.99 6.95 -17.27
C GLY A 79 26.55 6.46 -17.44
N GLU A 80 26.28 5.58 -18.41
CA GLU A 80 24.95 5.05 -18.68
C GLU A 80 24.45 4.09 -17.59
N ILE A 81 25.25 3.10 -17.18
CA ILE A 81 24.87 2.15 -16.13
C ILE A 81 24.58 2.89 -14.82
N LYS A 82 25.46 3.84 -14.45
CA LYS A 82 25.28 4.69 -13.28
C LYS A 82 24.01 5.53 -13.37
N LYS A 83 23.68 6.05 -14.56
CA LYS A 83 22.44 6.84 -14.79
C LYS A 83 21.19 5.99 -14.59
N VAL A 84 21.15 4.76 -15.11
CA VAL A 84 20.02 3.84 -14.92
C VAL A 84 19.86 3.50 -13.44
N TYR A 85 20.94 3.17 -12.75
CA TYR A 85 20.92 2.89 -11.31
C TYR A 85 20.44 4.08 -10.48
N ASN A 86 20.91 5.29 -10.77
CA ASN A 86 20.43 6.50 -10.07
C ASN A 86 18.94 6.77 -10.33
N ASN A 87 18.44 6.46 -11.54
CA ASN A 87 17.01 6.56 -11.82
C ASN A 87 16.20 5.55 -11.01
N ILE A 88 16.69 4.31 -10.86
CA ILE A 88 16.08 3.30 -9.98
C ILE A 88 15.95 3.86 -8.56
N LEU A 89 17.05 4.35 -7.97
CA LEU A 89 17.05 4.93 -6.63
C LEU A 89 16.07 6.11 -6.52
N LYS A 90 16.04 7.00 -7.51
CA LYS A 90 15.11 8.13 -7.55
C LYS A 90 13.65 7.70 -7.51
N PHE A 91 13.28 6.67 -8.27
CA PHE A 91 11.91 6.16 -8.25
C PHE A 91 11.59 5.45 -6.93
N LEU A 92 12.51 4.64 -6.39
CA LEU A 92 12.31 3.97 -5.10
C LEU A 92 12.05 4.97 -3.97
N ASN A 93 12.81 6.06 -3.90
CA ASN A 93 12.58 7.11 -2.90
C ASN A 93 11.19 7.73 -3.03
N LYS A 94 10.74 8.03 -4.26
CA LYS A 94 9.40 8.57 -4.50
C LYS A 94 8.29 7.59 -4.07
N ILE A 95 8.48 6.31 -4.35
CA ILE A 95 7.54 5.26 -3.95
C ILE A 95 7.45 5.20 -2.43
N GLN A 96 8.59 5.20 -1.73
CA GLN A 96 8.64 5.19 -0.28
C GLN A 96 7.92 6.41 0.31
N GLU A 97 8.20 7.62 -0.16
CA GLU A 97 7.53 8.85 0.31
C GLU A 97 5.99 8.78 0.13
N MET A 98 5.52 8.17 -0.95
CA MET A 98 4.10 7.99 -1.20
C MET A 98 3.49 6.92 -0.29
N ASP A 99 4.17 5.80 -0.10
CA ASP A 99 3.71 4.73 0.79
C ASP A 99 3.58 5.21 2.24
N GLU A 100 4.54 6.00 2.71
CA GLU A 100 4.50 6.60 4.05
C GLU A 100 3.24 7.48 4.20
N LYS A 101 2.95 8.33 3.20
CA LYS A 101 1.73 9.16 3.19
C LYS A 101 0.45 8.32 3.11
N ASN A 102 0.41 7.34 2.22
CA ASN A 102 -0.72 6.42 2.06
C ASN A 102 -1.02 5.68 3.37
N LEU A 103 0.02 5.24 4.08
CA LEU A 103 -0.11 4.52 5.34
C LEU A 103 -0.67 5.42 6.46
N VAL A 104 -0.25 6.68 6.52
CA VAL A 104 -0.85 7.67 7.43
C VAL A 104 -2.35 7.83 7.10
N ARG A 105 -2.68 8.01 5.82
CA ARG A 105 -4.07 8.21 5.40
C ARG A 105 -4.97 7.01 5.70
N ILE A 106 -4.48 5.79 5.48
CA ILE A 106 -5.21 4.56 5.80
C ILE A 106 -5.48 4.48 7.32
N LYS A 107 -4.51 4.86 8.17
CA LYS A 107 -4.71 4.88 9.63
C LYS A 107 -5.78 5.88 10.06
N GLU A 108 -5.84 7.05 9.43
CA GLU A 108 -6.88 8.04 9.67
C GLU A 108 -8.26 7.50 9.30
N LEU A 109 -8.39 6.92 8.11
CA LEU A 109 -9.65 6.29 7.64
C LEU A 109 -10.10 5.18 8.59
N PHE A 110 -9.17 4.34 9.04
CA PHE A 110 -9.46 3.27 10.00
C PHE A 110 -9.95 3.82 11.35
N THR A 111 -9.37 4.92 11.82
CA THR A 111 -9.78 5.58 13.06
C THR A 111 -11.21 6.11 12.94
N LYS A 112 -11.52 6.82 11.85
CA LYS A 112 -12.86 7.34 11.56
C LYS A 112 -13.92 6.23 11.49
N ILE A 113 -13.62 5.12 10.81
CA ILE A 113 -14.53 3.97 10.75
C ILE A 113 -14.83 3.41 12.15
N ASN A 114 -13.83 3.32 13.03
CA ASN A 114 -14.04 2.85 14.40
C ASN A 114 -14.91 3.80 15.23
N GLU A 115 -14.76 5.11 15.04
CA GLU A 115 -15.61 6.13 15.66
C GLU A 115 -17.05 6.00 15.17
N ASP A 116 -17.26 5.88 13.86
CA ASP A 116 -18.59 5.69 13.26
C ASP A 116 -19.27 4.41 13.78
N ILE A 117 -18.54 3.30 13.88
CA ILE A 117 -19.04 2.05 14.48
C ILE A 117 -19.44 2.25 15.94
N SER A 118 -18.66 3.02 16.71
CA SER A 118 -18.97 3.33 18.11
C SER A 118 -20.27 4.14 18.22
N HIS A 119 -20.43 5.17 17.39
CA HIS A 119 -21.64 5.98 17.34
C HIS A 119 -22.87 5.17 16.93
N LEU A 120 -22.74 4.27 15.96
CA LEU A 120 -23.81 3.35 15.56
C LEU A 120 -24.22 2.41 16.69
N LYS A 121 -23.26 1.86 17.45
CA LYS A 121 -23.55 1.02 18.63
C LYS A 121 -24.27 1.81 19.72
N GLN A 122 -23.84 3.03 20.01
CA GLN A 122 -24.51 3.92 20.98
C GLN A 122 -25.95 4.22 20.55
N THR A 123 -26.14 4.55 19.26
CA THR A 123 -27.46 4.82 18.67
C THR A 123 -28.35 3.58 18.75
N GLY A 124 -27.83 2.41 18.38
CA GLY A 124 -28.55 1.14 18.50
C GLY A 124 -28.96 0.82 19.94
N ASN A 125 -28.10 1.10 20.92
CA ASN A 125 -28.43 0.93 22.33
C ASN A 125 -29.50 1.92 22.81
N ALA A 126 -29.44 3.18 22.37
CA ALA A 126 -30.48 4.16 22.65
C ALA A 126 -31.83 3.71 22.06
N LEU A 127 -31.86 3.31 20.79
CA LEU A 127 -33.07 2.81 20.12
C LEU A 127 -33.64 1.55 20.79
N LYS A 128 -32.80 0.66 21.33
CA LYS A 128 -33.24 -0.46 22.18
C LYS A 128 -33.88 0.03 23.47
N GLY A 129 -33.26 1.00 24.16
CA GLY A 129 -33.80 1.59 25.39
C GLY A 129 -35.15 2.30 25.18
N TYR A 130 -35.37 2.86 24.00
CA TYR A 130 -36.65 3.48 23.60
C TYR A 130 -37.64 2.50 22.95
N GLY A 131 -37.30 1.21 22.83
CA GLY A 131 -38.20 0.17 22.30
C GLY A 131 -38.45 0.22 20.79
N PHE A 132 -37.62 0.93 20.02
CA PHE A 132 -37.69 1.00 18.56
C PHE A 132 -37.09 -0.24 17.88
N ILE A 133 -36.08 -0.87 18.50
CA ILE A 133 -35.38 -2.04 17.96
C ILE A 133 -35.39 -3.14 19.02
N GLY A 134 -35.94 -4.32 18.69
CA GLY A 134 -35.91 -5.49 19.57
C GLY A 134 -37.09 -5.66 20.53
N LYS A 135 -38.33 -5.35 20.11
CA LYS A 135 -39.51 -5.89 20.80
C LYS A 135 -39.58 -7.40 20.61
N ALA A 136 -39.01 -8.16 21.54
CA ALA A 136 -39.75 -9.32 22.02
C ALA A 136 -40.94 -8.74 22.80
N SER A 137 -42.14 -9.08 22.35
CA SER A 137 -43.41 -8.64 22.92
C SER A 137 -43.47 -8.95 24.42
N TYR A 138 -43.13 -8.00 25.27
CA TYR A 138 -43.60 -7.98 26.65
C TYR A 138 -44.05 -6.57 27.01
N ASP A 139 -45.35 -6.49 27.25
CA ASP A 139 -46.06 -5.39 27.86
C ASP A 139 -45.25 -4.78 28.99
N GLY A 140 -44.96 -3.48 28.87
CA GLY A 140 -44.32 -2.69 29.89
C GLY A 140 -44.80 -1.26 29.76
N ALA A 141 -46.05 -1.02 30.19
CA ALA A 141 -46.59 0.32 30.33
C ALA A 141 -45.67 1.15 31.23
N PHE A 142 -45.13 2.25 30.71
CA PHE A 142 -44.57 3.31 31.55
C PHE A 142 -45.76 4.01 32.22
N ILE A 143 -46.14 3.55 33.41
CA ILE A 143 -47.03 4.28 34.29
C ILE A 143 -46.16 5.26 35.10
N ASP A 144 -46.29 6.54 34.79
CA ASP A 144 -45.79 7.63 35.62
C ASP A 144 -46.54 7.59 36.96
N THR A 145 -45.81 7.27 38.03
CA THR A 145 -46.29 7.43 39.40
C THR A 145 -45.34 8.37 40.14
N LYS A 146 -45.37 9.65 39.76
CA LYS A 146 -44.97 10.72 40.68
C LYS A 146 -46.19 11.19 41.47
N LYS A 147 -46.09 10.98 42.78
CA LYS A 147 -46.95 11.52 43.83
C LYS A 147 -46.87 13.04 43.90
#